data_AF-A0A1A2N3M8-F1
#
_entry.id   AF-A0A1A2N3M8-F1
#
_cell.length_a   1.000
_cell.length_b   1.000
_cell.length_c   1.000
_cell.angle_alpha   90.00
_cell.angle_beta   90.00
_cell.angle_gamma   90.00
#
_symmetry.space_group_name_H-M   'P 1'
#
loop_
_entity.id
_entity.type
_entity.pdbx_description
1 polymer ?
#
loop_
_entity_poly.entity_id
_entity_poly.type
_entity_poly.pdbx_seq_one_letter_code
_entity_poly.pdbx_strand_id
1 'polypeptide(L)'
;MLAQMRTQFGDTLGYQLNIYQTQVVVMRPDTANPRKVVSWLCRDGNWASVGPENAVSSRLVVGDLSKFDVQAVVGVVQQAPQTLHIYDADRIFLTIESRKDGGLHLQISASDGALSGTIVLAPDGSITQVAPPVR
;
A
#
# COMPACT_ATOMS: atom_id res chain seq x y z
N MET A 1 6.74 2.03 9.21
CA MET A 1 7.08 1.40 7.91
C MET A 1 7.99 2.27 7.03
N LEU A 2 7.62 3.47 6.56
CA LEU A 2 8.49 4.24 5.63
C LEU A 2 9.92 4.47 6.15
N ALA A 3 10.11 4.63 7.46
CA ALA A 3 11.45 4.66 8.08
C ALA A 3 12.18 3.30 7.98
N GLN A 4 11.49 2.17 8.19
CA GLN A 4 12.05 0.83 8.03
C GLN A 4 12.48 0.56 6.58
N MET A 5 11.74 1.08 5.58
CA MET A 5 12.17 1.01 4.18
C MET A 5 13.47 1.77 3.95
N ARG A 6 13.59 2.99 4.48
CA ARG A 6 14.83 3.77 4.39
C ARG A 6 16.01 3.06 5.07
N THR A 7 15.78 2.44 6.22
CA THR A 7 16.81 1.64 6.91
C THR A 7 17.23 0.41 6.11
N GLN A 8 16.27 -0.32 5.52
CA GLN A 8 16.53 -1.57 4.80
C GLN A 8 17.11 -1.36 3.40
N PHE A 9 16.60 -0.38 2.67
CA PHE A 9 16.86 -0.20 1.24
C PHE A 9 17.59 1.11 0.90
N GLY A 10 17.70 2.05 1.84
CA GLY A 10 18.27 3.38 1.60
C GLY A 10 17.29 4.39 1.00
N ASP A 11 16.08 3.97 0.63
CA ASP A 11 15.07 4.82 -0.02
C ASP A 11 13.63 4.29 0.21
N THR A 12 12.65 4.93 -0.44
CA THR A 12 11.23 4.52 -0.46
C THR A 12 10.70 4.21 -1.86
N LEU A 13 11.60 3.92 -2.82
CA LEU A 13 11.25 3.65 -4.20
C LEU A 13 10.58 2.29 -4.39
N GLY A 14 9.55 2.20 -5.20
CA GLY A 14 8.93 0.92 -5.52
C GLY A 14 7.77 1.06 -6.48
N TYR A 15 7.18 -0.08 -6.80
CA TYR A 15 5.95 -0.18 -7.59
C TYR A 15 4.73 -0.03 -6.69
N GLN A 16 4.72 -0.74 -5.56
CA GLN A 16 3.58 -0.81 -4.66
C GLN A 16 4.01 -1.10 -3.22
N LEU A 17 3.29 -0.53 -2.26
CA LEU A 17 3.40 -0.80 -0.83
C LEU A 17 2.01 -1.15 -0.27
N ASN A 18 1.86 -2.36 0.26
CA ASN A 18 0.66 -2.79 0.97
C ASN A 18 0.95 -2.86 2.46
N ILE A 19 0.20 -2.09 3.26
CA ILE A 19 0.34 -2.01 4.70
C ILE A 19 -0.87 -2.69 5.33
N TYR A 20 -0.65 -3.88 5.88
CA TYR A 20 -1.62 -4.61 6.70
C TYR A 20 -1.38 -4.32 8.18
N GLN A 21 -2.30 -4.76 9.04
CA GLN A 21 -2.19 -4.56 10.49
C GLN A 21 -0.91 -5.17 11.11
N THR A 22 -0.51 -6.36 10.65
CA THR A 22 0.61 -7.12 11.25
C THR A 22 1.84 -7.22 10.36
N GLN A 23 1.74 -6.77 9.11
CA GLN A 23 2.80 -6.93 8.14
C GLN A 23 2.70 -5.92 7.01
N VAL A 24 3.77 -5.81 6.25
CA VAL A 24 3.82 -4.96 5.06
C VAL A 24 4.47 -5.73 3.94
N VAL A 25 3.95 -5.54 2.73
CA VAL A 25 4.54 -6.07 1.51
C VAL A 25 4.92 -4.91 0.62
N VAL A 26 6.16 -4.89 0.12
CA VAL A 26 6.61 -3.91 -0.87
C VAL A 26 7.09 -4.62 -2.13
N MET A 27 6.62 -4.16 -3.29
CA MET A 27 7.07 -4.60 -4.60
C MET A 27 8.05 -3.58 -5.15
N ARG A 28 9.28 -4.00 -5.44
CA ARG A 28 10.37 -3.11 -5.86
C ARG A 28 11.17 -3.76 -7.00
N PRO A 29 11.94 -3.01 -7.79
CA PRO A 29 12.90 -3.59 -8.72
C PRO A 29 13.93 -4.46 -7.99
N ASP A 30 14.33 -5.58 -8.61
CA ASP A 30 15.49 -6.34 -8.16
C ASP A 30 16.77 -5.50 -8.33
N THR A 31 17.65 -5.52 -7.32
CA THR A 31 18.88 -4.72 -7.32
C THR A 31 19.94 -5.23 -8.30
N ALA A 32 19.92 -6.53 -8.63
CA ALA A 32 20.81 -7.14 -9.62
C ALA A 32 20.20 -7.10 -11.04
N ASN A 33 18.87 -7.08 -11.18
CA ASN A 33 18.21 -6.96 -12.48
C ASN A 33 16.92 -6.10 -12.42
N PRO A 34 16.97 -4.82 -12.80
CA PRO A 34 15.81 -3.92 -12.69
C PRO A 34 14.60 -4.31 -13.58
N ARG A 35 14.75 -5.30 -14.47
CA ARG A 35 13.64 -5.88 -15.26
C ARG A 35 12.86 -6.95 -14.51
N LYS A 36 13.29 -7.31 -13.29
CA LYS A 36 12.57 -8.22 -12.39
C LYS A 36 11.97 -7.44 -11.23
N VAL A 37 10.85 -7.94 -10.73
CA VAL A 37 10.19 -7.44 -9.52
C VAL A 37 10.55 -8.36 -8.37
N VAL A 38 10.87 -7.79 -7.22
CA VAL A 38 11.02 -8.51 -5.96
C VAL A 38 9.99 -8.00 -4.97
N SER A 39 9.26 -8.95 -4.39
CA SER A 39 8.34 -8.69 -3.30
C SER A 39 9.07 -8.95 -1.98
N TRP A 40 9.00 -7.97 -1.08
CA TRP A 40 9.59 -8.05 0.26
C TRP A 40 8.51 -7.96 1.31
N LEU A 41 8.46 -8.96 2.18
CA LEU A 41 7.61 -8.99 3.36
C LEU A 41 8.39 -8.43 4.55
N CYS A 42 7.79 -7.49 5.26
CA CYS A 42 8.24 -7.06 6.58
C CYS A 42 7.23 -7.48 7.64
N ARG A 43 7.69 -8.20 8.65
CA ARG A 43 6.91 -8.54 9.85
C ARG A 43 7.80 -8.36 11.08
N ASP A 44 7.30 -7.63 12.08
CA ASP A 44 8.03 -7.31 13.31
C ASP A 44 9.43 -6.69 13.06
N GLY A 45 9.54 -5.89 11.99
CA GLY A 45 10.80 -5.26 11.57
C GLY A 45 11.76 -6.17 10.80
N ASN A 46 11.45 -7.46 10.66
CA ASN A 46 12.25 -8.42 9.92
C ASN A 46 11.83 -8.45 8.45
N TRP A 47 12.80 -8.27 7.56
CA TRP A 47 12.59 -8.30 6.12
C TRP A 47 12.96 -9.67 5.54
N ALA A 48 12.06 -10.22 4.74
CA ALA A 48 12.31 -11.41 3.94
C ALA A 48 11.83 -11.18 2.52
N SER A 49 12.65 -11.54 1.54
CA SER A 49 12.20 -11.62 0.15
C SER A 49 11.26 -12.83 0.02
N VAL A 50 10.09 -12.64 -0.56
CA VAL A 50 9.19 -13.75 -0.91
C VAL A 50 9.53 -14.36 -2.28
N GLY A 51 10.67 -13.97 -2.85
CA GLY A 51 11.14 -14.38 -4.16
C GLY A 51 10.80 -13.37 -5.26
N PRO A 52 11.49 -13.44 -6.40
CA PRO A 52 11.14 -12.62 -7.55
C PRO A 52 9.81 -13.08 -8.15
N GLU A 53 8.96 -12.11 -8.51
CA GLU A 53 7.89 -12.36 -9.47
C GLU A 53 8.47 -12.32 -10.89
N ASN A 54 7.75 -12.93 -11.85
CA ASN A 54 8.13 -12.84 -13.27
C ASN A 54 8.11 -11.37 -13.76
N ALA A 55 8.63 -11.18 -14.99
CA ALA A 55 8.91 -9.89 -15.63
C ALA A 55 7.99 -8.71 -15.24
N VAL A 56 8.60 -7.53 -15.07
CA VAL A 56 7.87 -6.28 -14.76
C VAL A 56 6.75 -6.06 -15.78
N SER A 57 5.50 -6.03 -15.29
CA SER A 57 4.35 -5.65 -16.11
C SER A 57 4.53 -4.24 -16.64
N SER A 58 4.18 -3.99 -17.91
CA SER A 58 4.28 -2.67 -18.56
C SER A 58 3.40 -1.58 -17.92
N ARG A 59 2.54 -1.97 -16.97
CA ARG A 59 1.70 -1.06 -16.17
C ARG A 59 2.43 -0.53 -14.95
N LEU A 60 3.41 -1.26 -14.42
CA LEU A 60 4.14 -0.88 -13.21
C LEU A 60 5.20 0.17 -13.52
N VAL A 61 5.31 1.18 -12.65
CA VAL A 61 6.41 2.16 -12.68
C VAL A 61 6.97 2.39 -11.29
N VAL A 62 8.28 2.59 -11.23
CA VAL A 62 8.97 2.89 -9.97
C VAL A 62 8.74 4.35 -9.60
N GLY A 63 8.28 4.59 -8.38
CA GLY A 63 8.14 5.93 -7.83
C GLY A 63 8.44 5.93 -6.33
N ASP A 64 8.58 7.12 -5.77
CA ASP A 64 8.75 7.28 -4.32
C ASP A 64 7.41 7.10 -3.61
N LEU A 65 7.26 5.95 -2.93
CA LEU A 65 6.05 5.55 -2.24
C LEU A 65 5.80 6.35 -0.95
N SER A 66 6.68 7.29 -0.60
CA SER A 66 6.50 8.17 0.57
C SER A 66 5.89 9.54 0.26
N LYS A 67 5.56 9.81 -1.01
CA LYS A 67 5.02 11.10 -1.47
C LYS A 67 3.54 11.32 -1.11
N PHE A 68 3.20 11.15 0.16
CA PHE A 68 1.86 11.41 0.69
C PHE A 68 1.95 11.94 2.13
N ASP A 69 0.91 12.63 2.58
CA ASP A 69 0.76 13.04 3.98
C ASP A 69 0.39 11.83 4.83
N VAL A 70 1.39 11.33 5.58
CA VAL A 70 1.24 10.16 6.43
C VAL A 70 0.20 10.37 7.52
N GLN A 71 0.16 11.56 8.13
CA GLN A 71 -0.74 11.82 9.25
C GLN A 71 -2.19 11.89 8.77
N ALA A 72 -2.44 12.58 7.66
CA ALA A 72 -3.77 12.68 7.08
C ALA A 72 -4.29 11.30 6.64
N VAL A 73 -3.49 10.53 5.91
CA VAL A 73 -3.87 9.19 5.42
C VAL A 73 -4.12 8.21 6.57
N VAL A 74 -3.27 8.20 7.60
CA VAL A 74 -3.48 7.34 8.79
C VAL A 74 -4.78 7.71 9.50
N GLY A 75 -5.13 9.00 9.57
CA GLY A 75 -6.41 9.44 10.10
C GLY A 75 -7.60 8.82 9.35
N VAL A 76 -7.54 8.79 8.02
CA VAL A 76 -8.60 8.15 7.21
C VAL A 76 -8.62 6.63 7.38
N VAL A 77 -7.46 5.97 7.46
CA VAL A 77 -7.38 4.51 7.74
C VAL A 77 -8.12 4.17 9.04
N GLN A 78 -7.91 4.96 10.10
CA GLN A 78 -8.56 4.75 11.40
C GLN A 78 -10.09 4.97 11.35
N GLN A 79 -10.58 5.81 10.45
CA GLN A 79 -12.01 6.12 10.26
C GLN A 79 -12.68 5.27 9.16
N ALA A 80 -11.92 4.39 8.49
CA ALA A 80 -12.42 3.63 7.35
C ALA A 80 -13.60 2.71 7.71
N PRO A 81 -13.58 1.95 8.84
CA PRO A 81 -14.73 1.14 9.26
C PRO A 81 -16.03 1.95 9.39
N GLN A 82 -15.95 3.14 9.97
CA GLN A 82 -17.08 4.04 10.18
C GLN A 82 -17.56 4.63 8.85
N THR A 83 -16.63 5.06 8.00
CA THR A 83 -16.92 5.63 6.68
C THR A 83 -17.58 4.61 5.76
N LEU A 84 -17.20 3.34 5.86
CA LEU A 84 -17.73 2.24 5.06
C LEU A 84 -18.92 1.53 5.70
N HIS A 85 -19.30 1.88 6.94
CA HIS A 85 -20.33 1.16 7.71
C HIS A 85 -20.03 -0.34 7.89
N ILE A 86 -18.75 -0.71 7.98
CA ILE A 86 -18.26 -2.06 8.29
C ILE A 86 -17.63 -2.01 9.69
N TYR A 87 -18.46 -1.89 10.73
CA TYR A 87 -17.99 -1.57 12.08
C TYR A 87 -17.13 -2.68 12.71
N ASP A 88 -17.37 -3.93 12.33
CA ASP A 88 -16.64 -5.11 12.79
C ASP A 88 -15.47 -5.50 11.85
N ALA A 89 -15.00 -4.56 11.01
CA ALA A 89 -13.91 -4.82 10.08
C ALA A 89 -12.65 -5.32 10.80
N ASP A 90 -12.31 -6.59 10.56
CA ASP A 90 -11.13 -7.26 11.11
C ASP A 90 -9.94 -7.20 10.14
N ARG A 91 -10.19 -6.84 8.87
CA ARG A 91 -9.19 -6.73 7.81
C ARG A 91 -9.20 -5.34 7.24
N ILE A 92 -8.20 -4.55 7.63
CA ILE A 92 -7.97 -3.21 7.08
C ILE A 92 -6.55 -3.16 6.54
N PHE A 93 -6.40 -2.71 5.29
CA PHE A 93 -5.08 -2.45 4.72
C PHE A 93 -5.09 -1.25 3.78
N LEU A 94 -3.93 -0.59 3.71
CA LEU A 94 -3.66 0.53 2.80
C LEU A 94 -2.74 0.05 1.68
N THR A 95 -3.17 0.27 0.44
CA THR A 95 -2.34 0.12 -0.76
C THR A 95 -1.89 1.48 -1.24
N ILE A 96 -0.59 1.61 -1.53
CA ILE A 96 0.04 2.76 -2.16
C ILE A 96 0.71 2.27 -3.43
N GLU A 97 0.23 2.69 -4.60
CA GLU A 97 0.76 2.31 -5.90
C GLU A 97 1.33 3.52 -6.63
N SER A 98 2.52 3.37 -7.21
CA SER A 98 3.16 4.39 -8.02
C SER A 98 2.54 4.45 -9.42
N ARG A 99 2.30 5.67 -9.92
CA ARG A 99 1.64 5.92 -11.21
C ARG A 99 2.58 6.54 -12.24
N LYS A 100 2.26 6.33 -13.53
CA LYS A 100 3.03 6.86 -14.68
C LYS A 100 3.09 8.39 -14.74
N ASP A 101 2.09 9.06 -14.16
CA ASP A 101 2.02 10.51 -14.04
C ASP A 101 2.92 11.06 -12.90
N GLY A 102 3.65 10.19 -12.19
CA GLY A 102 4.51 10.55 -11.07
C GLY A 102 3.76 10.71 -9.74
N GLY A 103 2.43 10.55 -9.75
CA GLY A 103 1.60 10.54 -8.55
C GLY A 103 1.51 9.16 -7.88
N LEU A 104 0.70 9.10 -6.84
CA LEU A 104 0.37 7.87 -6.12
C LEU A 104 -1.13 7.60 -6.21
N HIS A 105 -1.50 6.32 -6.34
CA HIS A 105 -2.84 5.83 -6.05
C HIS A 105 -2.87 5.27 -4.63
N LEU A 106 -3.71 5.84 -3.77
CA LEU A 106 -3.90 5.38 -2.40
C LEU A 106 -5.30 4.79 -2.27
N GLN A 107 -5.37 3.54 -1.79
CA GLN A 107 -6.63 2.87 -1.54
C GLN A 107 -6.61 2.18 -0.18
N ILE A 108 -7.61 2.47 0.65
CA ILE A 108 -7.91 1.74 1.86
C ILE A 108 -8.95 0.69 1.51
N SER A 109 -8.74 -0.54 1.96
CA SER A 109 -9.73 -1.62 1.87
C SER A 109 -10.08 -2.10 3.28
N ALA A 110 -11.37 -2.24 3.57
CA ALA A 110 -11.86 -2.76 4.84
C ALA A 110 -12.86 -3.89 4.60
N SER A 111 -12.82 -4.93 5.44
CA SER A 111 -13.75 -6.06 5.39
C SER A 111 -13.87 -6.73 6.76
N ASP A 112 -15.03 -7.33 7.02
CA ASP A 112 -15.32 -8.23 8.16
C ASP A 112 -15.50 -9.71 7.70
N GLY A 113 -15.16 -10.00 6.44
CA GLY A 113 -15.38 -11.30 5.78
C GLY A 113 -16.73 -11.49 5.10
N ALA A 114 -17.76 -10.72 5.48
CA ALA A 114 -19.09 -10.75 4.85
C ALA A 114 -19.37 -9.49 3.99
N LEU A 115 -18.82 -8.36 4.39
CA LEU A 115 -18.86 -7.09 3.69
C LEU A 115 -17.44 -6.67 3.30
N SER A 116 -17.30 -5.99 2.17
CA SER A 116 -16.04 -5.38 1.77
C SER A 116 -16.28 -4.06 1.07
N GLY A 117 -15.47 -3.05 1.40
CA GLY A 117 -15.56 -1.72 0.82
C GLY A 117 -14.18 -1.09 0.67
N THR A 118 -14.11 -0.04 -0.14
CA THR A 118 -12.86 0.68 -0.40
C THR A 118 -13.03 2.19 -0.35
N ILE A 119 -11.96 2.87 0.03
CA ILE A 119 -11.85 4.33 0.01
C ILE A 119 -10.60 4.68 -0.79
N VAL A 120 -10.74 5.52 -1.82
CA VAL A 120 -9.60 6.05 -2.58
C VAL A 120 -9.27 7.43 -2.07
N LEU A 121 -7.98 7.68 -1.87
CA LEU A 121 -7.45 8.95 -1.36
C LEU A 121 -6.55 9.62 -2.38
N ALA A 122 -6.54 10.95 -2.34
CA ALA A 122 -5.44 11.75 -2.85
C ALA A 122 -4.22 11.68 -1.90
N PRO A 123 -3.00 12.02 -2.37
CA PRO A 123 -1.80 11.99 -1.53
C PRO A 123 -1.82 12.90 -0.30
N ASP A 124 -2.70 13.91 -0.25
CA ASP A 124 -2.90 14.78 0.91
C ASP A 124 -3.89 14.21 1.96
N GLY A 125 -4.42 13.01 1.71
CA GLY A 125 -5.41 12.36 2.57
C GLY A 125 -6.87 12.70 2.25
N SER A 126 -7.14 13.55 1.26
CA SER A 126 -8.50 13.86 0.83
C SER A 126 -9.17 12.64 0.22
N ILE A 127 -10.40 12.31 0.65
CA ILE A 127 -11.19 11.22 0.06
C ILE A 127 -11.67 11.65 -1.33
N THR A 128 -11.29 10.89 -2.35
CA THR A 128 -11.71 11.14 -3.74
C THR A 128 -12.83 10.21 -4.20
N GLN A 129 -12.94 9.04 -3.58
CA GLN A 129 -13.99 8.06 -3.90
C GLN A 129 -14.25 7.14 -2.70
N VAL A 130 -15.52 6.77 -2.52
CA VAL A 130 -15.95 5.73 -1.58
C VAL A 130 -16.74 4.69 -2.37
N ALA A 131 -16.29 3.44 -2.33
CA ALA A 131 -17.07 2.30 -2.81
C ALA A 131 -17.73 1.63 -1.60
N PRO A 132 -19.06 1.78 -1.42
CA PRO A 132 -19.75 1.26 -0.26
C PRO A 132 -19.72 -0.28 -0.22
N PRO A 133 -19.98 -0.88 0.96
CA PRO A 133 -19.84 -2.31 1.15
C PRO A 133 -20.71 -3.11 0.19
N VAL A 134 -20.06 -4.02 -0.54
CA VAL A 134 -20.73 -5.09 -1.29
C VAL A 134 -20.65 -6.38 -0.49
N ARG A 135 -21.71 -7.18 -0.60
CA ARG A 135 -21.84 -8.52 0.00
C ARG A 135 -21.24 -9.59 -0.90
#